data_AF-A0A924AE49-F1
#
_entry.id   AF-A0A924AE49-F1
#
_cell.length_a   1.000
_cell.length_b   1.000
_cell.length_c   1.000
_cell.angle_alpha   90.00
_cell.angle_beta   90.00
_cell.angle_gamma   90.00
#
_symmetry.space_group_name_H-M   'P 1'
#
loop_
_entity.id
_entity.type
_entity.pdbx_description
1 polymer ?
#
loop_
_entity_poly.entity_id
_entity_poly.type
_entity_poly.pdbx_seq_one_letter_code
_entity_poly.pdbx_strand_id
1 'polypeptide(L)'
;MKLTLFDLDHTLLSGDSDVLWCEFLISKGVLDRASFEPRNADMEARYKAGTAGVQELADFYVGMLAGRTPAQWEPLRQEFLATVIAPRLSQAAQDLVDQHLDAGELVVMTTATNRFITELTAMYLGIEHLLATEPELVDG
;
A
#
# COMPACT_ATOMS: atom_id res chain seq x y z
N MET A 1 -5.26 1.50 -28.87
CA MET A 1 -5.17 1.01 -27.48
C MET A 1 -4.55 2.13 -26.66
N LYS A 2 -5.24 2.60 -25.61
CA LYS A 2 -4.73 3.63 -24.70
C LYS A 2 -4.23 2.95 -23.42
N LEU A 3 -3.24 3.56 -22.78
CA LEU A 3 -2.70 3.15 -21.48
C LEU A 3 -3.07 4.23 -20.46
N THR A 4 -3.69 3.82 -19.37
CA THR A 4 -4.07 4.68 -18.25
C THR A 4 -3.38 4.19 -17.00
N LEU A 5 -2.67 5.09 -16.34
CA LEU A 5 -1.89 4.81 -15.13
C LEU A 5 -2.51 5.55 -13.96
N PHE A 6 -2.80 4.83 -12.89
CA PHE A 6 -3.25 5.41 -11.63
C PHE A 6 -2.21 5.23 -10.55
N ASP A 7 -1.86 6.32 -9.89
CA ASP A 7 -1.23 6.25 -8.58
C ASP A 7 -2.26 5.84 -7.51
N LEU A 8 -1.82 5.27 -6.39
CA LEU A 8 -2.71 4.83 -5.30
C LEU A 8 -2.83 5.87 -4.21
N ASP A 9 -1.74 6.09 -3.48
CA ASP A 9 -1.71 6.84 -2.23
C ASP A 9 -1.93 8.33 -2.49
N HIS A 10 -2.87 8.94 -1.77
CA HIS A 10 -3.36 10.30 -2.02
C HIS A 10 -3.95 10.56 -3.42
N THR A 11 -4.10 9.54 -4.26
CA THR A 11 -4.65 9.63 -5.62
C THR A 11 -6.00 8.90 -5.69
N LEU A 12 -6.00 7.57 -5.73
CA LEU A 12 -7.23 6.75 -5.66
C LEU A 12 -7.70 6.56 -4.20
N LEU A 13 -6.74 6.52 -3.28
CA LEU A 13 -6.95 6.31 -1.85
C LEU A 13 -6.87 7.62 -1.07
N SER A 14 -7.85 7.88 -0.20
CA SER A 14 -7.73 8.95 0.79
C SER A 14 -6.80 8.53 1.93
N GLY A 15 -5.50 8.78 1.74
CA GLY A 15 -4.44 8.49 2.71
C GLY A 15 -3.23 7.82 2.07
N ASP A 16 -2.29 7.46 2.92
CA ASP A 16 -1.06 6.73 2.60
C ASP A 16 -1.19 5.29 3.14
N SER A 17 -1.15 4.30 2.27
CA SER A 17 -1.40 2.90 2.62
C SER A 17 -0.29 2.26 3.46
N ASP A 18 0.97 2.69 3.33
CA ASP A 18 2.07 2.25 4.20
C ASP A 18 1.86 2.76 5.64
N VAL A 19 1.50 4.04 5.79
CA VAL A 19 1.18 4.64 7.09
C VAL A 19 -0.07 4.02 7.71
N LEU A 20 -1.13 3.86 6.90
CA LEU A 20 -2.39 3.26 7.35
C LEU A 20 -2.21 1.81 7.80
N TRP A 21 -1.36 1.03 7.11
CA TRP A 21 -1.03 -0.33 7.49
C TRP A 21 -0.34 -0.37 8.86
N CYS A 22 0.64 0.50 9.10
CA CYS A 22 1.33 0.58 10.39
C CYS A 22 0.38 0.96 11.52
N GLU A 23 -0.49 1.96 11.32
CA GLU A 23 -1.51 2.35 12.29
C GLU A 23 -2.52 1.22 12.56
N PHE A 24 -2.92 0.48 11.52
CA PHE A 24 -3.74 -0.71 11.67
C PHE A 24 -3.05 -1.77 12.53
N LEU A 25 -1.77 -2.09 12.25
CA LEU A 25 -1.00 -3.05 13.06
C LEU A 25 -0.85 -2.62 14.52
N ILE A 26 -0.68 -1.32 14.77
CA ILE A 26 -0.68 -0.75 16.13
C ILE A 26 -2.03 -0.98 16.81
N SER A 27 -3.14 -0.72 16.11
CA SER A 27 -4.48 -0.93 16.66
C SER A 27 -4.77 -2.40 17.01
N LYS A 28 -4.09 -3.34 16.32
CA LYS A 28 -4.16 -4.78 16.56
C LYS A 28 -3.19 -5.27 17.62
N GLY A 29 -2.35 -4.40 18.19
CA GLY A 29 -1.29 -4.77 19.13
C GLY A 29 -0.18 -5.63 18.50
N VAL A 30 -0.09 -5.65 17.16
CA VAL A 30 0.97 -6.35 16.43
C VAL A 30 2.25 -5.52 16.41
N LEU A 31 2.09 -4.20 16.36
CA LEU A 31 3.18 -3.23 16.36
C LEU A 31 3.10 -2.36 17.61
N ASP A 32 4.22 -2.16 18.30
CA ASP A 32 4.29 -1.28 19.46
C ASP A 32 4.43 0.19 19.04
N ARG A 33 3.44 1.02 19.40
CA ARG A 33 3.39 2.45 19.06
C ARG A 33 4.62 3.20 19.56
N ALA A 34 5.02 2.97 20.81
CA ALA A 34 6.09 3.73 21.46
C ALA A 34 7.45 3.51 20.78
N SER A 35 7.70 2.30 20.26
CA SER A 35 8.89 1.98 19.48
C SER A 35 8.82 2.44 18.02
N PHE A 36 7.63 2.43 17.42
CA PHE A 36 7.45 2.70 15.99
C PHE A 36 7.37 4.18 15.65
N GLU A 37 6.52 4.95 16.33
CA GLU A 37 6.26 6.36 15.98
C GLU A 37 7.53 7.21 15.87
N PRO A 38 8.51 7.13 16.79
CA PRO A 38 9.73 7.92 16.67
C PRO A 38 10.56 7.56 15.43
N ARG A 39 10.59 6.26 15.06
CA ARG A 39 11.33 5.78 13.90
C ARG A 39 10.65 6.20 12.59
N ASN A 40 9.32 6.14 12.56
CA ASN A 40 8.55 6.60 11.41
C ASN A 40 8.72 8.12 11.19
N ALA A 41 8.64 8.91 12.26
CA ALA A 41 8.84 10.36 12.19
C ALA A 41 10.26 10.73 11.74
N ASP A 42 11.29 10.01 12.21
CA ASP A 42 12.67 10.20 11.72
C ASP A 42 12.80 9.86 10.23
N MET A 43 12.29 8.71 9.81
CA MET A 43 12.32 8.29 8.41
C MET A 43 11.62 9.31 7.51
N GLU A 44 10.42 9.74 7.87
CA GLU A 44 9.65 10.75 7.13
C GLU A 44 10.41 12.09 7.04
N ALA A 45 10.99 12.54 8.15
CA ALA A 45 11.77 13.77 8.19
C ALA A 45 13.02 13.69 7.29
N ARG A 46 13.77 12.57 7.34
CA ARG A 46 14.95 12.36 6.51
C ARG A 46 14.61 12.22 5.04
N TYR A 47 13.52 11.52 4.71
CA TYR A 47 13.06 11.40 3.33
C TYR A 47 12.65 12.76 2.76
N LYS A 48 11.89 13.57 3.52
CA LYS A 48 11.54 14.95 3.14
C LYS A 48 12.76 15.87 2.99
N ALA A 49 13.79 15.67 3.81
CA ALA A 49 15.05 16.40 3.72
C ALA A 49 15.96 15.93 2.57
N GLY A 50 15.58 14.86 1.85
CA GLY A 50 16.40 14.25 0.81
C GLY A 50 17.64 13.53 1.34
N THR A 51 17.68 13.24 2.65
CA THR A 51 18.80 12.55 3.31
C THR A 51 18.56 11.05 3.50
N ALA A 52 17.33 10.57 3.28
CA ALA A 52 17.03 9.16 3.08
C ALA A 52 16.71 8.87 1.61
N GLY A 53 17.20 7.75 1.10
CA GLY A 53 16.94 7.31 -0.28
C GLY A 53 15.63 6.54 -0.43
N VAL A 54 15.16 6.35 -1.66
CA VAL A 54 13.95 5.57 -1.96
C VAL A 54 14.07 4.12 -1.47
N GLN A 55 15.23 3.49 -1.67
CA GLN A 55 15.48 2.14 -1.17
C GLN A 55 15.37 2.05 0.35
N GLU A 56 15.92 3.04 1.06
CA GLU A 56 15.90 3.06 2.52
C GLU A 56 14.47 3.20 3.07
N LEU A 57 13.65 4.04 2.44
CA LEU A 57 12.23 4.17 2.77
C LEU A 57 11.48 2.87 2.52
N ALA A 58 11.71 2.24 1.36
CA ALA A 58 11.09 0.96 1.02
C ALA A 58 11.49 -0.14 2.02
N ASP A 59 12.77 -0.26 2.35
CA ASP A 59 13.28 -1.23 3.32
C ASP A 59 12.67 -1.02 4.72
N PHE A 60 12.45 0.24 5.12
CA PHE A 60 11.82 0.57 6.40
C PHE A 60 10.39 0.02 6.49
N TYR A 61 9.55 0.28 5.49
CA TYR A 61 8.15 -0.20 5.49
C TYR A 61 8.05 -1.70 5.22
N VAL A 62 8.84 -2.24 4.29
CA VAL A 62 8.91 -3.69 4.03
C VAL A 62 9.38 -4.44 5.27
N GLY A 63 10.32 -3.88 6.03
CA GLY A 63 10.79 -4.44 7.30
C GLY A 63 9.66 -4.68 8.33
N MET A 64 8.53 -3.98 8.20
CA MET A 64 7.36 -4.19 9.07
C MET A 64 6.57 -5.46 8.75
N LEU A 65 6.86 -6.11 7.62
CA LEU A 65 6.30 -7.40 7.23
C LEU A 65 7.19 -8.58 7.66
N ALA A 66 8.40 -8.33 8.15
CA ALA A 66 9.34 -9.37 8.54
C ALA A 66 8.83 -10.24 9.72
N GLY A 67 9.30 -11.48 9.77
CA GLY A 67 9.06 -12.39 10.89
C GLY A 67 7.74 -13.17 10.82
N ARG A 68 6.94 -13.01 9.76
CA ARG A 68 5.77 -13.85 9.47
C ARG A 68 5.66 -14.11 7.97
N THR A 69 5.17 -15.29 7.64
CA THR A 69 4.89 -15.69 6.25
C THR A 69 3.71 -14.89 5.66
N PRO A 70 3.59 -14.75 4.33
CA PRO A 70 2.43 -14.14 3.69
C PRO A 70 1.10 -14.76 4.15
N ALA A 71 1.06 -16.09 4.32
CA ALA A 71 -0.13 -16.81 4.78
C ALA A 71 -0.52 -16.44 6.23
N GLN A 72 0.45 -16.14 7.09
CA GLN A 72 0.20 -15.67 8.45
C GLN A 72 -0.29 -14.22 8.48
N TRP A 73 0.12 -13.41 7.51
CA TRP A 73 -0.36 -12.03 7.37
C TRP A 73 -1.72 -11.92 6.70
N GLU A 74 -2.10 -12.89 5.86
CA GLU A 74 -3.30 -12.83 5.02
C GLU A 74 -4.59 -12.49 5.77
N PRO A 75 -4.88 -13.04 6.98
CA PRO A 75 -6.09 -12.65 7.72
C PRO A 75 -6.12 -11.15 8.07
N LEU A 76 -4.98 -10.58 8.49
CA LEU A 76 -4.85 -9.15 8.80
C LEU A 76 -4.90 -8.30 7.54
N ARG A 77 -4.31 -8.80 6.44
CA ARG A 77 -4.32 -8.15 5.13
C ARG A 77 -5.75 -7.99 4.58
N GLN A 78 -6.56 -9.05 4.68
CA GLN A 78 -7.98 -9.04 4.29
C GLN A 78 -8.79 -8.09 5.18
N GLU A 79 -8.57 -8.13 6.50
CA GLU A 79 -9.24 -7.20 7.42
C GLU A 79 -8.85 -5.75 7.14
N PHE A 80 -7.59 -5.48 6.84
CA PHE A 80 -7.11 -4.14 6.48
C PHE A 80 -7.77 -3.61 5.21
N LEU A 81 -7.88 -4.44 4.16
CA LEU A 81 -8.63 -4.08 2.95
C LEU A 81 -10.06 -3.68 3.32
N ALA A 82 -10.78 -4.55 4.04
CA ALA A 82 -12.19 -4.36 4.32
C ALA A 82 -12.50 -3.18 5.25
N THR A 83 -11.66 -2.97 6.27
CA THR A 83 -11.96 -2.03 7.37
C THR A 83 -11.23 -0.69 7.25
N VAL A 84 -10.09 -0.65 6.54
CA VAL A 84 -9.27 0.56 6.42
C VAL A 84 -9.29 1.09 5.00
N ILE A 85 -8.98 0.26 4.01
CA ILE A 85 -8.80 0.70 2.62
C ILE A 85 -10.14 0.96 1.92
N ALA A 86 -11.04 -0.01 1.88
CA ALA A 86 -12.30 0.10 1.12
C ALA A 86 -13.13 1.33 1.50
N PRO A 87 -13.28 1.72 2.79
CA PRO A 87 -13.99 2.95 3.16
C PRO A 87 -13.30 4.26 2.73
N ARG A 88 -12.02 4.21 2.35
CA ARG A 88 -11.21 5.37 1.94
C ARG A 88 -11.05 5.48 0.42
N LEU A 89 -11.50 4.48 -0.34
CA LEU A 89 -11.63 4.56 -1.79
C LEU A 89 -12.91 5.32 -2.12
N SER A 90 -12.78 6.57 -2.57
CA SER A 90 -13.95 7.38 -2.90
C SER A 90 -14.74 6.78 -4.07
N GLN A 91 -16.05 7.00 -4.09
CA GLN A 91 -16.88 6.57 -5.21
C GLN A 91 -16.39 7.16 -6.54
N ALA A 92 -15.97 8.44 -6.54
CA ALA A 92 -15.43 9.09 -7.73
C ALA A 92 -14.14 8.43 -8.25
N ALA A 93 -13.28 7.90 -7.38
CA ALA A 93 -12.09 7.17 -7.78
C ALA A 93 -12.46 5.83 -8.42
N GLN A 94 -13.42 5.11 -7.85
CA GLN A 94 -13.94 3.86 -8.42
C GLN A 94 -14.59 4.10 -9.78
N ASP A 95 -15.50 5.07 -9.87
CA ASP A 95 -16.20 5.43 -11.12
C ASP A 95 -15.21 5.81 -12.24
N LEU A 96 -14.12 6.50 -11.90
CA LEU A 96 -13.08 6.86 -12.86
C LEU A 96 -12.33 5.63 -13.37
N VAL A 97 -11.94 4.73 -12.48
CA VAL A 97 -11.27 3.47 -12.87
C VAL A 97 -12.20 2.65 -13.78
N ASP A 98 -13.46 2.47 -13.38
CA ASP A 98 -14.47 1.73 -14.15
C ASP A 98 -14.68 2.33 -15.54
N GLN A 99 -14.74 3.66 -15.65
CA GLN A 99 -14.86 4.35 -16.93
C GLN A 99 -13.72 3.97 -17.91
N HIS A 100 -12.47 3.87 -17.42
CA HIS A 100 -11.33 3.52 -18.25
C HIS A 100 -11.30 2.02 -18.61
N LEU A 101 -11.72 1.16 -17.67
CA LEU A 101 -11.88 -0.28 -17.92
C LEU A 101 -12.96 -0.55 -18.97
N ASP A 102 -14.15 0.06 -18.84
CA ASP A 102 -15.28 -0.07 -19.76
C ASP A 102 -14.96 0.48 -21.16
N ALA A 103 -14.05 1.45 -21.25
CA ALA A 103 -13.54 1.96 -22.52
C ALA A 103 -12.57 1.00 -23.23
N GLY A 104 -12.24 -0.15 -22.63
CA GLY A 104 -11.32 -1.14 -23.16
C GLY A 104 -9.86 -0.66 -23.19
N GLU A 105 -9.49 0.23 -22.27
CA GLU A 105 -8.12 0.71 -22.12
C GLU A 105 -7.27 -0.27 -21.30
N LEU A 106 -5.95 -0.20 -21.47
CA LEU A 106 -5.02 -0.89 -20.59
C LEU A 106 -4.87 -0.05 -19.31
N VAL A 107 -5.46 -0.52 -18.20
CA VAL A 107 -5.41 0.18 -16.91
C VAL A 107 -4.35 -0.47 -16.02
N VAL A 108 -3.48 0.36 -15.43
CA VAL A 108 -2.42 -0.08 -14.52
C VAL A 108 -2.46 0.77 -13.27
N MET A 109 -2.44 0.13 -12.09
CA MET A 109 -2.15 0.81 -10.83
C MET A 109 -0.63 0.77 -10.63
N THR A 110 -0.02 1.93 -10.37
CA THR A 110 1.41 2.07 -10.11
C THR A 110 1.61 2.74 -8.76
N THR A 111 2.47 2.21 -7.90
CA THR A 111 2.66 2.74 -6.54
C THR A 111 4.05 2.42 -6.01
N ALA A 112 4.57 3.27 -5.13
CA ALA A 112 5.80 2.99 -4.38
C ALA A 112 5.55 2.01 -3.22
N THR A 113 4.34 1.95 -2.68
CA THR A 113 3.96 1.02 -1.62
C THR A 113 4.12 -0.42 -2.11
N ASN A 114 4.56 -1.32 -1.23
CA ASN A 114 4.87 -2.69 -1.60
C ASN A 114 3.64 -3.50 -2.09
N ARG A 115 3.87 -4.49 -2.95
CA ARG A 115 2.82 -5.34 -3.55
C ARG A 115 1.97 -6.03 -2.49
N PHE A 116 2.58 -6.49 -1.40
CA PHE A 116 1.86 -7.21 -0.36
C PHE A 116 0.71 -6.35 0.20
N ILE A 117 0.95 -5.07 0.47
CA ILE A 117 -0.10 -4.16 0.97
C ILE A 117 -1.13 -3.81 -0.12
N THR A 118 -0.70 -3.65 -1.37
CA THR A 118 -1.51 -2.96 -2.40
C THR A 118 -2.25 -3.86 -3.39
N GLU A 119 -1.82 -5.12 -3.57
CA GLU A 119 -2.42 -6.02 -4.56
C GLU A 119 -3.92 -6.28 -4.32
N LEU A 120 -4.35 -6.43 -3.06
CA LEU A 120 -5.78 -6.59 -2.77
C LEU A 120 -6.59 -5.34 -3.13
N THR A 121 -5.99 -4.16 -3.04
CA THR A 121 -6.62 -2.90 -3.48
C THR A 121 -6.76 -2.85 -4.99
N ALA A 122 -5.75 -3.29 -5.75
CA ALA A 122 -5.81 -3.39 -7.21
C ALA A 122 -6.96 -4.32 -7.64
N MET A 123 -7.02 -5.50 -7.02
CA MET A 123 -8.07 -6.49 -7.26
C MET A 123 -9.46 -5.94 -6.89
N TYR A 124 -9.58 -5.23 -5.77
CA TYR A 124 -10.83 -4.61 -5.35
C TYR A 124 -11.34 -3.58 -6.35
N LEU A 125 -10.44 -2.83 -7.00
CA LEU A 125 -10.75 -1.85 -8.04
C LEU A 125 -10.89 -2.47 -9.45
N GLY A 126 -10.78 -3.80 -9.58
CA GLY A 126 -10.84 -4.46 -10.88
C GLY A 126 -9.63 -4.21 -11.79
N ILE A 127 -8.53 -3.66 -11.25
CA ILE A 127 -7.32 -3.35 -12.01
C ILE A 127 -6.41 -4.59 -12.04
N GLU A 128 -6.24 -5.18 -13.22
CA GLU A 128 -5.43 -6.40 -13.42
C GLU A 128 -3.92 -6.14 -13.28
N HIS A 129 -3.43 -4.99 -13.74
CA HIS A 129 -2.01 -4.71 -13.80
C HIS A 129 -1.57 -3.82 -12.62
N LEU A 130 -0.62 -4.33 -11.84
CA LEU A 130 -0.03 -3.62 -10.71
C LEU A 130 1.49 -3.53 -10.86
N LEU A 131 2.01 -2.30 -10.86
CA LEU A 131 3.43 -1.99 -10.71
C LEU A 131 3.66 -1.44 -9.30
N ALA A 132 4.18 -2.29 -8.40
CA ALA A 132 4.44 -1.96 -7.01
C ALA A 132 5.87 -2.33 -6.64
N THR A 133 6.35 -1.84 -5.49
CA THR A 133 7.61 -2.33 -4.91
C THR A 133 7.46 -3.82 -4.55
N GLU A 134 8.40 -4.65 -5.00
CA GLU A 134 8.39 -6.09 -4.73
C GLU A 134 9.26 -6.39 -3.50
N PRO A 135 8.68 -6.81 -2.36
CA PRO A 135 9.45 -7.25 -1.22
C PRO A 135 10.12 -8.60 -1.54
N GLU A 136 11.38 -8.77 -1.12
CA GLU A 136 12.05 -10.07 -1.18
C GLU A 136 11.38 -11.05 -0.20
N LEU A 137 11.15 -12.29 -0.65
CA LEU A 137 10.63 -13.38 0.18
C LEU A 137 11.73 -14.44 0.35
N VAL A 138 12.27 -14.54 1.56
CA VAL A 138 13.30 -15.54 1.92
C VAL A 138 12.73 -16.48 2.97
N ASP A 139 12.74 -17.78 2.68
CA ASP A 139 12.24 -18.85 3.56
C ASP A 139 10.72 -18.78 3.88
N GLY A 140 9.96 -18.08 3.05
CA GLY A 140 8.49 -18.03 3.06
C GLY A 140 7.93 -16.87 3.87
#